data_AF-A0A7X3T8X2-F1
#
_entry.id   AF-A0A7X3T8X2-F1
#
_cell.length_a   1.000
_cell.length_b   1.000
_cell.length_c   1.000
_cell.angle_alpha   90.00
_cell.angle_beta   90.00
_cell.angle_gamma   90.00
#
_symmetry.space_group_name_H-M   'P 1'
#
loop_
_entity.id
_entity.type
_entity.pdbx_description
1 polymer ?
#
loop_
_entity_poly.entity_id
_entity_poly.type
_entity_poly.pdbx_seq_one_letter_code
_entity_poly.pdbx_strand_id
1 'polypeptide(L)'
;MLRLALSDSKQFFDEMLIDERIQHHLFSRNGRRFIPGTYNTSENIPSYEVLRGFLPPEVMGSFLCLPDQRDNLSRWGKDLIKWLCSIFQGATEDWDYDQEMRLLVNPKVLQTWAEQNTSDFSGLAEEYFIELSKSPRYSEALWEFTDAILCLLLRFEPNKAMKYYHQLKTEVLRITYRTHYGVETFFAQLWHVEDCNLSEHRQLRRELLEECLNDEDIMFMTLTALVEGGRDELWSLVKDEYLESHYAKERNLGVSILPWFGTDEAIEKLEGLKVNDSSRWVSEHTAWAYEVAQQERSCREVYRQALQTRDLCRISAVFEQIKPALSPTAQWWHREIEKEEFGEDPQDLDSRLAALIDRFWHRWGTSSQTKGNIEIFGRKLREYCRGEKISAGWTPRIAPWWKPSSD
;
A
#
# COMPACT_ATOMS: atom_id res chain seq x y z
N MET A 1 -20.99 -4.30 26.82
CA MET A 1 -19.75 -3.56 26.52
C MET A 1 -19.67 -2.28 27.34
N LEU A 2 -20.19 -1.13 26.88
CA LEU A 2 -20.08 0.13 27.62
C LEU A 2 -20.64 0.06 29.06
N ARG A 3 -21.82 -0.56 29.26
CA ARG A 3 -22.37 -0.78 30.61
C ARG A 3 -21.49 -1.67 31.50
N LEU A 4 -20.84 -2.69 30.92
CA LEU A 4 -19.96 -3.61 31.63
C LEU A 4 -18.64 -2.92 32.00
N ALA A 5 -18.05 -2.17 31.05
CA ALA A 5 -16.88 -1.31 31.27
C ALA A 5 -17.13 -0.24 32.35
N LEU A 6 -18.36 0.28 32.44
CA LEU A 6 -18.76 1.27 33.45
C LEU A 6 -19.11 0.66 34.81
N SER A 7 -19.49 -0.62 34.88
CA SER A 7 -19.92 -1.28 36.12
C SER A 7 -18.83 -2.10 36.81
N ASP A 8 -17.94 -2.73 36.03
CA ASP A 8 -16.81 -3.52 36.52
C ASP A 8 -15.70 -3.54 35.46
N SER A 9 -14.80 -2.57 35.53
CA SER A 9 -13.74 -2.39 34.52
C SER A 9 -12.77 -3.56 34.48
N LYS A 10 -12.46 -4.17 35.64
CA LYS A 10 -11.55 -5.31 35.73
C LYS A 10 -12.19 -6.55 35.08
N GLN A 11 -13.45 -6.84 35.39
CA GLN A 11 -14.20 -7.90 34.73
C GLN A 11 -14.36 -7.64 33.23
N PHE A 12 -14.53 -6.38 32.81
CA PHE A 12 -14.58 -6.02 31.39
C PHE A 12 -13.26 -6.31 30.66
N PHE A 13 -12.10 -6.01 31.27
CA PHE A 13 -10.80 -6.38 30.69
C PHE A 13 -10.58 -7.88 30.67
N ASP A 14 -10.90 -8.57 31.76
CA ASP A 14 -10.76 -10.03 31.87
C ASP A 14 -11.69 -10.72 30.85
N GLU A 15 -12.93 -10.27 30.67
CA GLU A 15 -13.86 -10.80 29.66
C GLU A 15 -13.45 -10.42 28.23
N MET A 16 -12.91 -9.22 28.00
CA MET A 16 -12.40 -8.81 26.68
C MET A 16 -11.22 -9.69 26.22
N LEU A 17 -10.38 -10.15 27.15
CA LEU A 17 -9.23 -11.01 26.87
C LEU A 17 -9.61 -12.49 26.69
N ILE A 18 -10.78 -12.94 27.18
CA ILE A 18 -11.13 -14.37 27.26
C ILE A 18 -12.38 -14.73 26.40
N ASP A 19 -13.29 -13.80 26.11
CA ASP A 19 -14.55 -14.06 25.39
C ASP A 19 -14.39 -13.93 23.87
N GLU A 20 -14.47 -15.05 23.13
CA GLU A 20 -14.37 -15.11 21.66
C GLU A 20 -15.43 -14.27 20.91
N ARG A 21 -16.61 -14.01 21.50
CA ARG A 21 -17.68 -13.20 20.88
C ARG A 21 -17.43 -11.71 21.05
N ILE A 22 -16.91 -11.30 22.20
CA ILE A 22 -16.45 -9.93 22.46
C ILE A 22 -15.20 -9.65 21.62
N GLN A 23 -14.29 -10.63 21.55
CA GLN A 23 -13.19 -10.60 20.61
C GLN A 23 -13.73 -10.39 19.21
N HIS A 24 -14.71 -11.15 18.72
CA HIS A 24 -15.28 -10.96 17.38
C HIS A 24 -15.89 -9.55 17.08
N HIS A 25 -16.22 -8.74 18.10
CA HIS A 25 -16.76 -7.38 17.94
C HIS A 25 -15.73 -6.26 18.13
N LEU A 26 -14.59 -6.54 18.77
CA LEU A 26 -13.47 -5.61 18.94
C LEU A 26 -12.17 -6.09 18.29
N PHE A 27 -12.19 -7.28 17.71
CA PHE A 27 -11.08 -8.01 17.11
C PHE A 27 -11.66 -8.85 15.95
N SER A 28 -10.96 -8.98 14.82
CA SER A 28 -11.36 -9.95 13.80
C SER A 28 -11.21 -11.40 14.33
N ARG A 29 -11.71 -12.41 13.58
CA ARG A 29 -11.56 -13.87 13.85
C ARG A 29 -10.13 -14.35 14.19
N ASN A 30 -9.12 -13.50 14.03
CA ASN A 30 -7.70 -13.77 14.27
C ASN A 30 -7.12 -12.92 15.44
N GLY A 31 -7.95 -12.21 16.21
CA GLY A 31 -7.53 -11.41 17.37
C GLY A 31 -6.87 -10.07 17.06
N ARG A 32 -7.00 -9.51 15.84
CA ARG A 32 -6.12 -8.42 15.35
C ARG A 32 -6.78 -7.14 14.79
N ARG A 33 -8.08 -6.87 15.02
CA ARG A 33 -8.69 -5.60 14.53
C ARG A 33 -9.79 -5.02 15.41
N PHE A 34 -9.53 -3.86 16.00
CA PHE A 34 -10.53 -2.96 16.59
C PHE A 34 -11.56 -2.53 15.53
N ILE A 35 -12.81 -2.92 15.73
CA ILE A 35 -13.94 -2.38 14.97
C ILE A 35 -14.27 -1.01 15.57
N PRO A 36 -14.30 0.10 14.79
CA PRO A 36 -14.80 1.37 15.28
C PRO A 36 -16.21 1.13 15.82
N GLY A 37 -16.50 1.56 17.04
CA GLY A 37 -17.86 1.43 17.56
C GLY A 37 -18.81 2.17 16.62
N THR A 38 -19.81 1.48 16.08
CA THR A 38 -20.87 2.06 15.25
C THR A 38 -21.84 2.83 16.14
N TYR A 39 -21.35 3.89 16.76
CA TYR A 39 -22.17 4.81 17.53
C TYR A 39 -22.84 5.78 16.54
N ASN A 40 -24.16 5.72 16.44
CA ASN A 40 -24.91 6.61 15.55
C ASN A 40 -25.17 8.00 16.17
N THR A 41 -25.00 8.14 17.49
CA THR A 41 -25.18 9.41 18.22
C THR A 41 -24.25 9.48 19.44
N SER A 42 -23.78 10.69 19.76
CA SER A 42 -22.91 10.97 20.91
C SER A 42 -23.63 10.94 22.26
N GLU A 43 -24.96 11.00 22.27
CA GLU A 43 -25.79 11.04 23.48
C GLU A 43 -25.61 9.81 24.40
N ASN A 44 -25.05 8.72 23.86
CA ASN A 44 -24.80 7.48 24.59
C ASN A 44 -23.31 7.24 24.90
N ILE A 45 -22.43 8.21 24.62
CA ILE A 45 -20.98 8.08 24.83
C ILE A 45 -20.61 8.76 26.16
N PRO A 46 -19.93 8.06 27.09
CA PRO A 46 -19.46 8.67 28.33
C PRO A 46 -18.51 9.83 28.03
N SER A 47 -18.43 10.79 28.95
CA SER A 47 -17.50 11.90 28.79
C SER A 47 -16.05 11.40 28.70
N TYR A 48 -15.19 12.20 28.06
CA TYR A 48 -13.77 11.88 27.91
C TYR A 48 -13.09 11.53 29.24
N GLU A 49 -13.39 12.26 30.32
CA GLU A 49 -12.82 11.97 31.65
C GLU A 49 -13.23 10.61 32.19
N VAL A 50 -14.47 10.20 31.94
CA VAL A 50 -14.95 8.88 32.33
C VAL A 50 -14.22 7.83 31.52
N LEU A 51 -14.14 7.96 30.19
CA LEU A 51 -13.41 7.00 29.35
C LEU A 51 -11.93 6.90 29.77
N ARG A 52 -11.27 8.02 30.05
CA ARG A 52 -9.88 8.10 30.50
C ARG A 52 -9.65 7.40 31.83
N GLY A 53 -10.63 7.40 32.73
CA GLY A 53 -10.53 6.75 34.03
C GLY A 53 -10.59 5.22 33.98
N PHE A 54 -11.08 4.63 32.88
CA PHE A 54 -11.38 3.20 32.83
C PHE A 54 -10.83 2.45 31.61
N LEU A 55 -10.49 3.14 30.52
CA LEU A 55 -9.97 2.52 29.28
C LEU A 55 -8.50 2.90 29.04
N PRO A 56 -7.71 2.01 28.41
CA PRO A 56 -6.36 2.33 28.00
C PRO A 56 -6.39 3.33 26.83
N PRO A 57 -5.39 4.22 26.70
CA PRO A 57 -5.32 5.20 25.62
C PRO A 57 -5.51 4.58 24.23
N GLU A 58 -4.95 3.40 23.95
CA GLU A 58 -5.02 2.73 22.66
C GLU A 58 -6.44 2.31 22.23
N VAL A 59 -7.36 2.11 23.18
CA VAL A 59 -8.75 1.67 22.90
C VAL A 59 -9.72 2.85 22.87
N MET A 60 -9.47 3.87 23.69
CA MET A 60 -10.39 5.01 23.91
C MET A 60 -10.84 5.69 22.62
N GLY A 61 -9.93 5.89 21.66
CA GLY A 61 -10.24 6.63 20.44
C GLY A 61 -11.35 5.98 19.60
N SER A 62 -11.56 4.66 19.71
CA SER A 62 -12.65 3.95 19.01
C SER A 62 -14.05 4.42 19.43
N PHE A 63 -14.18 5.08 20.58
CA PHE A 63 -15.43 5.68 21.07
C PHE A 63 -15.56 7.16 20.70
N LEU A 64 -14.51 7.79 20.16
CA LEU A 64 -14.43 9.24 19.95
C LEU A 64 -14.46 9.62 18.46
N CYS A 65 -14.58 8.65 17.55
CA CYS A 65 -14.60 8.85 16.10
C CYS A 65 -15.91 9.44 15.54
N LEU A 66 -16.65 10.23 16.33
CA LEU A 66 -17.85 10.93 15.87
C LEU A 66 -17.53 12.39 15.50
N PRO A 67 -18.19 12.98 14.49
CA PRO A 67 -17.92 14.34 14.06
C PRO A 67 -18.05 15.40 15.16
N ASP A 68 -18.98 15.20 16.10
CA ASP A 68 -19.23 16.11 17.21
C ASP A 68 -18.33 15.86 18.44
N GLN A 69 -17.47 14.84 18.39
CA GLN A 69 -16.48 14.51 19.43
C GLN A 69 -15.07 15.00 19.09
N ARG A 70 -14.92 15.86 18.08
CA ARG A 70 -13.64 16.39 17.59
C ARG A 70 -12.69 16.84 18.70
N ASP A 71 -13.18 17.62 19.67
CA ASP A 71 -12.36 18.14 20.77
C ASP A 71 -11.87 17.01 21.69
N ASN A 72 -12.74 16.04 22.00
CA ASN A 72 -12.36 14.88 22.80
C ASN A 72 -11.38 13.97 22.05
N LEU A 73 -11.52 13.86 20.73
CA LEU A 73 -10.58 13.13 19.87
C LEU A 73 -9.21 13.82 19.80
N SER A 74 -9.15 15.16 19.79
CA SER A 74 -7.89 15.92 19.92
C SER A 74 -7.22 15.66 21.28
N ARG A 75 -8.00 15.70 22.36
CA ARG A 75 -7.50 15.41 23.72
C ARG A 75 -6.95 13.99 23.84
N TRP A 76 -7.67 13.02 23.26
CA TRP A 76 -7.23 11.64 23.15
C TRP A 76 -5.87 11.52 22.44
N GLY A 77 -5.72 12.14 21.26
CA GLY A 77 -4.47 12.11 20.51
C GLY A 77 -3.29 12.67 21.31
N LYS A 78 -3.51 13.77 22.05
CA LYS A 78 -2.51 14.36 22.96
C LYS A 78 -2.11 13.40 24.08
N ASP A 79 -3.07 12.73 24.70
CA ASP A 79 -2.79 11.78 25.78
C ASP A 79 -2.09 10.51 25.25
N LEU A 80 -2.47 10.02 24.07
CA LEU A 80 -1.84 8.88 23.40
C LEU A 80 -0.36 9.15 23.10
N ILE A 81 -0.05 10.28 22.45
CA ILE A 81 1.32 10.60 22.06
C ILE A 81 2.19 10.88 23.29
N LYS A 82 1.68 11.57 24.31
CA LYS A 82 2.40 11.74 25.58
C LYS A 82 2.71 10.42 26.27
N TRP A 83 1.76 9.49 26.27
CA TRP A 83 1.98 8.16 26.82
C TRP A 83 3.07 7.41 26.05
N LEU A 84 3.05 7.42 24.71
CA LEU A 84 4.11 6.84 23.88
C LEU A 84 5.48 7.49 24.15
N CYS A 85 5.55 8.82 24.22
CA CYS A 85 6.78 9.53 24.56
C CYS A 85 7.28 9.18 25.97
N SER A 86 6.39 8.99 26.95
CA SER A 86 6.77 8.57 28.30
C SER A 86 7.37 7.17 28.32
N ILE A 87 6.92 6.27 27.44
CA ILE A 87 7.52 4.95 27.23
C ILE A 87 8.95 5.12 26.70
N PHE A 88 9.16 5.99 25.71
CA PHE A 88 10.49 6.26 25.14
C PHE A 88 11.50 6.79 26.15
N GLN A 89 11.02 7.54 27.14
CA GLN A 89 11.83 8.17 28.18
C GLN A 89 11.99 7.31 29.44
N GLY A 90 11.07 6.35 29.67
CA GLY A 90 10.93 5.61 30.93
C GLY A 90 11.63 4.27 31.03
N ALA A 91 12.43 3.87 30.03
CA ALA A 91 13.01 2.54 29.93
C ALA A 91 14.04 2.20 31.03
N THR A 92 13.60 1.46 32.04
CA THR A 92 14.43 0.52 32.83
C THR A 92 14.53 -0.80 32.06
N GLU A 93 15.52 -1.64 32.36
CA GLU A 93 16.00 -2.77 31.52
C GLU A 93 14.98 -3.91 31.20
N ASP A 94 13.74 -3.86 31.70
CA ASP A 94 12.73 -4.93 31.58
C ASP A 94 11.55 -4.53 30.67
N TRP A 95 11.80 -4.32 29.37
CA TRP A 95 10.72 -4.21 28.37
C TRP A 95 10.30 -5.61 27.91
N ASP A 96 9.05 -5.99 28.20
CA ASP A 96 8.49 -7.31 27.89
C ASP A 96 7.78 -7.31 26.52
N TYR A 97 7.96 -8.38 25.73
CA TYR A 97 7.34 -8.61 24.43
C TYR A 97 5.80 -8.55 24.49
N ASP A 98 5.21 -8.93 25.62
CA ASP A 98 3.77 -8.82 25.87
C ASP A 98 3.27 -7.37 25.97
N GLN A 99 4.15 -6.39 26.17
CA GLN A 99 3.84 -4.95 26.11
C GLN A 99 3.88 -4.41 24.66
N GLU A 100 4.65 -5.04 23.76
CA GLU A 100 4.70 -4.68 22.33
C GLU A 100 3.36 -4.96 21.64
N MET A 101 2.74 -6.10 21.94
CA MET A 101 1.42 -6.48 21.40
C MET A 101 0.26 -5.57 21.85
N ARG A 102 0.47 -4.72 22.87
CA ARG A 102 -0.55 -3.78 23.38
C ARG A 102 -0.57 -2.45 22.62
N LEU A 103 0.40 -2.20 21.73
CA LEU A 103 0.54 -0.91 21.02
C LEU A 103 -0.24 -0.86 19.68
N LEU A 104 -1.24 -1.73 19.54
CA LEU A 104 -2.11 -1.79 18.37
C LEU A 104 -3.23 -0.74 18.47
N VAL A 105 -2.90 0.50 18.11
CA VAL A 105 -3.94 1.53 17.93
C VAL A 105 -4.69 1.24 16.63
N ASN A 106 -6.02 1.34 16.67
CA ASN A 106 -6.86 1.15 15.49
C ASN A 106 -6.49 2.14 14.37
N PRO A 107 -6.06 1.67 13.18
CA PRO A 107 -5.68 2.57 12.08
C PRO A 107 -6.81 3.50 11.63
N LYS A 108 -8.07 3.04 11.71
CA LYS A 108 -9.23 3.87 11.36
C LYS A 108 -9.42 5.03 12.35
N VAL A 109 -9.12 4.81 13.62
CA VAL A 109 -9.21 5.85 14.65
C VAL A 109 -8.13 6.90 14.45
N LEU A 110 -6.90 6.47 14.16
CA LEU A 110 -5.80 7.38 13.81
C LEU A 110 -6.14 8.21 12.58
N GLN A 111 -6.71 7.58 11.55
CA GLN A 111 -7.17 8.27 10.35
C GLN A 111 -8.23 9.32 10.68
N THR A 112 -9.30 8.96 11.40
CA THR A 112 -10.35 9.91 11.78
C THR A 112 -9.80 11.06 12.62
N TRP A 113 -8.86 10.78 13.54
CA TRP A 113 -8.20 11.83 14.32
C TRP A 113 -7.39 12.78 13.44
N ALA A 114 -6.58 12.26 12.52
CA ALA A 114 -5.77 13.07 11.62
C ALA A 114 -6.62 13.93 10.67
N GLU A 115 -7.74 13.40 10.18
CA GLU A 115 -8.68 14.12 9.31
C GLU A 115 -9.44 15.22 10.06
N GLN A 116 -9.90 14.95 11.28
CA GLN A 116 -10.68 15.93 12.05
C GLN A 116 -9.78 16.98 12.75
N ASN A 117 -8.54 16.63 13.08
CA ASN A 117 -7.65 17.45 13.90
C ASN A 117 -6.25 17.59 13.26
N THR A 118 -6.19 17.88 11.96
CA THR A 118 -4.96 17.88 11.16
C THR A 118 -3.81 18.67 11.78
N SER A 119 -4.03 19.91 12.23
CA SER A 119 -2.96 20.73 12.84
C SER A 119 -2.42 20.15 14.15
N ASP A 120 -3.30 19.62 15.00
CA ASP A 120 -2.90 18.97 16.25
C ASP A 120 -2.14 17.67 15.94
N PHE A 121 -2.66 16.86 15.00
CA PHE A 121 -2.04 15.62 14.55
C PHE A 121 -0.63 15.86 14.03
N SER A 122 -0.44 16.81 13.10
CA SER A 122 0.88 17.11 12.53
C SER A 122 1.91 17.50 13.59
N GLY A 123 1.52 18.38 14.53
CA GLY A 123 2.43 18.82 15.61
C GLY A 123 2.82 17.67 16.54
N LEU A 124 1.89 16.77 16.84
CA LEU A 124 2.14 15.61 17.70
C LEU A 124 2.90 14.49 16.98
N ALA A 125 2.69 14.29 15.67
CA ALA A 125 3.48 13.37 14.87
C ALA A 125 4.96 13.80 14.83
N GLU A 126 5.22 15.11 14.71
CA GLU A 126 6.57 15.67 14.79
C GLU A 126 7.22 15.42 16.16
N GLU A 127 6.48 15.65 17.26
CA GLU A 127 6.95 15.31 18.62
C GLU A 127 7.28 13.82 18.76
N TYR A 128 6.39 12.94 18.26
CA TYR A 128 6.57 11.51 18.26
C TYR A 128 7.84 11.06 17.54
N PHE A 129 8.08 11.51 16.30
CA PHE A 129 9.27 11.13 15.55
C PHE A 129 10.56 11.68 16.17
N ILE A 130 10.52 12.88 16.76
CA ILE A 130 11.67 13.44 17.49
C ILE A 130 12.03 12.54 18.68
N GLU A 131 11.06 12.13 19.49
CA GLU A 131 11.32 11.27 20.64
C GLU A 131 11.71 9.85 20.23
N LEU A 132 11.08 9.27 19.20
CA LEU A 132 11.44 7.96 18.65
C LEU A 132 12.90 7.94 18.17
N SER A 133 13.38 9.02 17.54
CA SER A 133 14.77 9.10 17.08
C SER A 133 15.80 9.08 18.21
N LYS A 134 15.42 9.51 19.42
CA LYS A 134 16.26 9.45 20.63
C LYS A 134 16.26 8.07 21.30
N SER A 135 15.26 7.23 21.01
CA SER A 135 15.08 5.93 21.64
C SER A 135 14.91 4.79 20.63
N PRO A 136 15.96 4.45 19.83
CA PRO A 136 15.85 3.48 18.72
C PRO A 136 15.47 2.06 19.14
N ARG A 137 15.61 1.71 20.44
CA ARG A 137 15.26 0.38 20.97
C ARG A 137 13.78 0.01 20.81
N TYR A 138 12.90 1.01 20.70
CA TYR A 138 11.46 0.83 20.58
C TYR A 138 10.96 0.75 19.14
N SER A 139 11.87 0.88 18.18
CA SER A 139 11.49 1.03 16.78
C SER A 139 10.84 -0.25 16.24
N GLU A 140 11.38 -1.42 16.58
CA GLU A 140 10.83 -2.72 16.16
C GLU A 140 9.44 -2.99 16.78
N ALA A 141 9.23 -2.64 18.04
CA ALA A 141 7.94 -2.82 18.73
C ALA A 141 6.80 -1.96 18.16
N LEU A 142 7.13 -0.76 17.67
CA LEU A 142 6.17 0.26 17.26
C LEU A 142 6.10 0.47 15.74
N TRP A 143 6.78 -0.35 14.97
CA TRP A 143 6.87 -0.24 13.52
C TRP A 143 5.50 -0.11 12.81
N GLU A 144 4.49 -0.93 13.13
CA GLU A 144 3.14 -0.84 12.53
C GLU A 144 2.46 0.50 12.83
N PHE A 145 2.56 0.98 14.07
CA PHE A 145 2.04 2.29 14.47
C PHE A 145 2.81 3.42 13.78
N THR A 146 4.14 3.31 13.72
CA THR A 146 5.04 4.28 13.08
C THR A 146 4.70 4.42 11.59
N ASP A 147 4.52 3.29 10.89
CA ASP A 147 4.12 3.27 9.47
C ASP A 147 2.76 3.94 9.26
N ALA A 148 1.79 3.68 10.14
CA ALA A 148 0.47 4.31 10.07
C ALA A 148 0.54 5.84 10.27
N ILE A 149 1.29 6.31 11.28
CA ILE A 149 1.50 7.76 11.50
C ILE A 149 2.22 8.38 10.29
N LEU A 150 3.22 7.70 9.74
CA LEU A 150 3.99 8.18 8.61
C LEU A 150 3.13 8.29 7.33
N CYS A 151 2.31 7.27 7.04
CA CYS A 151 1.37 7.26 5.92
C CYS A 151 0.28 8.34 6.08
N LEU A 152 -0.23 8.56 7.29
CA LEU A 152 -1.18 9.65 7.55
C LEU A 152 -0.52 11.02 7.41
N LEU A 153 0.70 11.18 7.93
CA LEU A 153 1.45 12.43 7.78
C LEU A 153 1.74 12.74 6.30
N LEU A 154 1.99 11.71 5.47
CA LEU A 154 2.19 11.87 4.04
C LEU A 154 1.05 12.63 3.39
N ARG A 155 -0.20 12.29 3.72
CA ARG A 155 -1.41 12.92 3.14
C ARG A 155 -1.49 14.43 3.37
N PHE A 156 -1.00 14.91 4.51
CA PHE A 156 -1.15 16.32 4.92
C PHE A 156 0.12 17.14 4.78
N GLU A 157 1.29 16.54 5.04
CA GLU A 157 2.60 17.19 5.06
C GLU A 157 3.67 16.32 4.36
N PRO A 158 3.58 16.14 3.03
CA PRO A 158 4.38 15.16 2.29
C PRO A 158 5.89 15.35 2.47
N ASN A 159 6.36 16.59 2.46
CA ASN A 159 7.79 16.90 2.65
C ASN A 159 8.30 16.51 4.04
N LYS A 160 7.48 16.71 5.09
CA LYS A 160 7.86 16.28 6.45
C LYS A 160 7.84 14.76 6.56
N ALA A 161 6.82 14.11 6.00
CA ALA A 161 6.74 12.66 5.97
C ALA A 161 7.96 12.04 5.26
N MET A 162 8.36 12.57 4.11
CA MET A 162 9.59 12.13 3.41
C MET A 162 10.85 12.30 4.25
N LYS A 163 10.99 13.44 4.96
CA LYS A 163 12.12 13.67 5.88
C LYS A 163 12.19 12.58 6.95
N TYR A 164 11.07 12.28 7.63
CA TYR A 164 11.03 11.25 8.66
C TYR A 164 11.23 9.84 8.08
N TYR A 165 10.65 9.54 6.92
CA TYR A 165 10.87 8.29 6.21
C TYR A 165 12.37 8.04 5.96
N HIS A 166 13.08 9.03 5.43
CA HIS A 166 14.52 8.94 5.21
C HIS A 166 15.29 8.76 6.51
N GLN A 167 14.97 9.56 7.54
CA GLN A 167 15.61 9.47 8.84
C GLN A 167 15.45 8.07 9.46
N LEU A 168 14.23 7.53 9.43
CA LEU A 168 13.94 6.19 9.94
C LEU A 168 14.74 5.13 9.19
N LYS A 169 14.78 5.19 7.86
CA LYS A 169 15.50 4.22 7.02
C LYS A 169 17.01 4.23 7.25
N THR A 170 17.59 5.38 7.61
CA THR A 170 19.05 5.51 7.83
C THR A 170 19.47 5.30 9.29
N GLU A 171 18.65 5.73 10.25
CA GLU A 171 19.09 5.90 11.65
C GLU A 171 18.37 4.97 12.65
N VAL A 172 17.13 4.54 12.40
CA VAL A 172 16.25 4.02 13.48
C VAL A 172 15.59 2.66 13.15
N LEU A 173 15.16 2.44 11.91
CA LEU A 173 14.39 1.28 11.46
C LEU A 173 15.02 0.66 10.20
N ARG A 174 15.44 -0.60 10.29
CA ARG A 174 15.83 -1.39 9.11
C ARG A 174 14.68 -2.19 8.51
N ILE A 175 13.51 -2.18 9.15
CA ILE A 175 12.36 -2.96 8.73
C ILE A 175 11.44 -2.08 7.89
N THR A 176 11.18 -2.51 6.66
CA THR A 176 10.28 -1.82 5.71
C THR A 176 9.00 -2.65 5.59
N TYR A 177 7.83 -2.06 5.88
CA TYR A 177 6.57 -2.75 5.65
C TYR A 177 6.27 -2.72 4.16
N ARG A 178 6.07 -3.90 3.58
CA ARG A 178 5.84 -4.07 2.15
C ARG A 178 4.45 -4.62 1.93
N THR A 179 3.81 -4.05 0.93
CA THR A 179 2.58 -4.55 0.32
C THR A 179 2.78 -5.97 -0.23
N HIS A 180 1.67 -6.63 -0.55
CA HIS A 180 1.69 -7.98 -1.13
C HIS A 180 2.39 -8.06 -2.50
N TYR A 181 2.53 -6.93 -3.19
CA TYR A 181 3.28 -6.76 -4.45
C TYR A 181 4.70 -6.21 -4.25
N GLY A 182 5.21 -6.14 -3.01
CA GLY A 182 6.64 -5.94 -2.74
C GLY A 182 7.13 -4.49 -2.64
N VAL A 183 6.24 -3.51 -2.80
CA VAL A 183 6.53 -2.07 -2.62
C VAL A 183 6.24 -1.65 -1.18
N GLU A 184 7.05 -0.73 -0.64
CA GLU A 184 6.86 -0.21 0.73
C GLU A 184 5.51 0.49 0.87
N THR A 185 4.78 0.25 1.97
CA THR A 185 3.41 0.81 2.17
C THR A 185 3.39 2.33 2.16
N PHE A 186 4.42 2.97 2.70
CA PHE A 186 4.60 4.41 2.59
C PHE A 186 4.56 4.92 1.14
N PHE A 187 5.22 4.22 0.21
CA PHE A 187 5.19 4.56 -1.21
C PHE A 187 3.90 4.15 -1.91
N ALA A 188 3.26 3.08 -1.45
CA ALA A 188 1.93 2.70 -1.91
C ALA A 188 0.88 3.76 -1.57
N GLN A 189 0.98 4.36 -0.37
CA GLN A 189 0.06 5.40 0.09
C GLN A 189 0.00 6.62 -0.86
N LEU A 190 1.10 6.95 -1.54
CA LEU A 190 1.13 8.03 -2.54
C LEU A 190 0.12 7.80 -3.66
N TRP A 191 -0.25 6.56 -3.96
CA TRP A 191 -1.14 6.23 -5.08
C TRP A 191 -2.62 6.25 -4.71
N HIS A 192 -2.97 6.45 -3.43
CA HIS A 192 -4.32 6.83 -3.02
C HIS A 192 -4.59 8.29 -3.39
N VAL A 193 -4.91 8.54 -4.67
CA VAL A 193 -5.00 9.90 -5.25
C VAL A 193 -6.00 10.77 -4.52
N GLU A 194 -7.12 10.21 -4.04
CA GLU A 194 -8.14 10.94 -3.29
C GLU A 194 -7.59 11.53 -1.98
N ASP A 195 -6.72 10.79 -1.29
CA ASP A 195 -6.10 11.18 -0.02
C ASP A 195 -4.79 11.98 -0.22
N CYS A 196 -4.10 11.77 -1.33
CA CYS A 196 -2.79 12.33 -1.65
C CYS A 196 -2.84 13.23 -2.89
N ASN A 197 -3.60 14.32 -2.86
CA ASN A 197 -3.88 15.15 -4.05
C ASN A 197 -3.10 16.49 -4.15
N LEU A 198 -2.29 16.84 -3.14
CA LEU A 198 -1.40 18.01 -3.21
C LEU A 198 -0.36 17.92 -4.35
N SER A 199 0.10 19.07 -4.84
CA SER A 199 1.12 19.17 -5.89
C SER A 199 2.41 18.42 -5.56
N GLU A 200 2.79 18.44 -4.30
CA GLU A 200 3.95 17.76 -3.75
C GLU A 200 3.82 16.24 -3.88
N HIS A 201 2.61 15.68 -3.75
CA HIS A 201 2.40 14.24 -3.98
C HIS A 201 2.65 13.86 -5.43
N ARG A 202 2.17 14.67 -6.38
CA ARG A 202 2.44 14.45 -7.81
C ARG A 202 3.93 14.48 -8.09
N GLN A 203 4.65 15.44 -7.50
CA GLN A 203 6.11 15.51 -7.61
C GLN A 203 6.79 14.27 -7.02
N LEU A 204 6.38 13.82 -5.83
CA LEU A 204 6.92 12.61 -5.21
C LEU A 204 6.66 11.34 -6.02
N ARG A 205 5.47 11.20 -6.64
CA ARG A 205 5.17 10.09 -7.56
C ARG A 205 6.12 10.08 -8.75
N ARG A 206 6.39 11.26 -9.33
CA ARG A 206 7.35 11.42 -10.43
C ARG A 206 8.75 10.99 -10.00
N GLU A 207 9.22 11.52 -8.88
CA GLU A 207 10.54 11.18 -8.34
C GLU A 207 10.68 9.68 -8.09
N LEU A 208 9.65 9.05 -7.52
CA LEU A 208 9.64 7.62 -7.24
C LEU A 208 9.76 6.76 -8.52
N LEU A 209 9.04 7.12 -9.59
CA LEU A 209 9.16 6.45 -10.89
C LEU A 209 10.54 6.70 -11.54
N GLU A 210 11.05 7.91 -11.41
CA GLU A 210 12.35 8.32 -11.95
C GLU A 210 13.53 7.66 -11.21
N GLU A 211 13.35 7.29 -9.94
CA GLU A 211 14.36 6.65 -9.08
C GLU A 211 14.37 5.13 -9.10
N CYS A 212 13.40 4.49 -9.76
CA CYS A 212 13.38 3.04 -9.97
C CYS A 212 14.70 2.57 -10.61
N LEU A 213 15.28 1.48 -10.08
CA LEU A 213 16.62 1.04 -10.47
C LEU A 213 16.61 0.19 -11.74
N ASN A 214 15.48 -0.44 -12.07
CA ASN A 214 15.34 -1.37 -13.18
C ASN A 214 13.86 -1.50 -13.59
N ASP A 215 13.60 -2.26 -14.65
CA ASP A 215 12.26 -2.48 -15.19
C ASP A 215 11.38 -3.32 -14.24
N GLU A 216 11.98 -4.08 -13.32
CA GLU A 216 11.25 -4.82 -12.28
C GLU A 216 10.66 -3.86 -11.24
N ASP A 217 11.44 -2.88 -10.77
CA ASP A 217 10.98 -1.82 -9.88
C ASP A 217 9.88 -0.98 -10.54
N ILE A 218 10.05 -0.62 -11.82
CA ILE A 218 9.04 0.14 -12.59
C ILE A 218 7.73 -0.65 -12.69
N MET A 219 7.81 -1.95 -12.98
CA MET A 219 6.64 -2.83 -13.03
C MET A 219 5.93 -2.90 -11.66
N PHE A 220 6.67 -3.11 -10.56
CA PHE A 220 6.07 -3.18 -9.22
C PHE A 220 5.47 -1.83 -8.79
N MET A 221 6.11 -0.71 -9.14
CA MET A 221 5.55 0.62 -8.90
C MET A 221 4.29 0.87 -9.73
N THR A 222 4.27 0.42 -10.98
CA THR A 222 3.08 0.49 -11.83
C THR A 222 1.94 -0.34 -11.26
N LEU A 223 2.22 -1.57 -10.84
CA LEU A 223 1.24 -2.44 -10.18
C LEU A 223 0.67 -1.77 -8.91
N THR A 224 1.54 -1.17 -8.09
CA THR A 224 1.13 -0.41 -6.90
C THR A 224 0.13 0.68 -7.25
N ALA A 225 0.44 1.48 -8.27
CA ALA A 225 -0.47 2.54 -8.73
C ALA A 225 -1.82 1.99 -9.18
N LEU A 226 -1.83 0.87 -9.91
CA LEU A 226 -3.07 0.24 -10.37
C LEU A 226 -3.92 -0.30 -9.22
N VAL A 227 -3.29 -0.89 -8.20
CA VAL A 227 -3.98 -1.46 -7.03
C VAL A 227 -4.55 -0.38 -6.11
N GLU A 228 -3.80 0.69 -5.85
CA GLU A 228 -4.16 1.69 -4.84
C GLU A 228 -5.05 2.82 -5.38
N GLY A 229 -5.60 2.67 -6.60
CA GLY A 229 -6.51 3.63 -7.21
C GLY A 229 -5.83 4.76 -7.99
N GLY A 230 -4.51 4.69 -8.19
CA GLY A 230 -3.70 5.66 -8.90
C GLY A 230 -3.61 5.46 -10.42
N ARG A 231 -4.47 4.61 -11.00
CA ARG A 231 -4.45 4.26 -12.43
C ARG A 231 -4.52 5.48 -13.36
N ASP A 232 -5.49 6.36 -13.14
CA ASP A 232 -5.75 7.49 -14.04
C ASP A 232 -4.66 8.57 -13.90
N GLU A 233 -4.18 8.81 -12.68
CA GLU A 233 -3.04 9.70 -12.42
C GLU A 233 -1.77 9.17 -13.11
N LEU A 234 -1.45 7.88 -12.97
CA LEU A 234 -0.30 7.28 -13.65
C LEU A 234 -0.46 7.35 -15.17
N TRP A 235 -1.66 7.11 -15.69
CA TRP A 235 -1.95 7.22 -17.11
C TRP A 235 -1.70 8.64 -17.63
N SER A 236 -2.18 9.66 -16.91
CA SER A 236 -1.93 11.07 -17.27
C SER A 236 -0.45 11.42 -17.21
N LEU A 237 0.28 11.03 -16.15
CA LEU A 237 1.74 11.23 -16.07
C LEU A 237 2.46 10.62 -17.27
N VAL A 238 2.11 9.40 -17.67
CA VAL A 238 2.72 8.74 -18.81
C VAL A 238 2.37 9.45 -20.12
N LYS A 239 1.08 9.65 -20.38
CA LYS A 239 0.57 10.15 -21.67
C LYS A 239 0.91 11.61 -21.89
N ASP A 240 0.78 12.44 -20.88
CA ASP A 240 0.84 13.90 -21.01
C ASP A 240 2.24 14.45 -20.72
N GLU A 241 3.11 13.68 -20.03
CA GLU A 241 4.45 14.14 -19.65
C GLU A 241 5.55 13.26 -20.23
N TYR A 242 5.59 11.96 -19.88
CA TYR A 242 6.73 11.12 -20.23
C TYR A 242 6.81 10.84 -21.73
N LEU A 243 5.71 10.48 -22.39
CA LEU A 243 5.71 10.16 -23.82
C LEU A 243 5.87 11.40 -24.71
N GLU A 244 5.43 12.58 -24.24
CA GLU A 244 5.56 13.84 -24.96
C GLU A 244 6.92 14.53 -24.73
N SER A 245 7.76 13.97 -23.86
CA SER A 245 9.07 14.53 -23.57
C SER A 245 10.00 14.54 -24.78
N HIS A 246 10.76 15.62 -24.92
CA HIS A 246 11.85 15.71 -25.90
C HIS A 246 12.97 14.71 -25.61
N TYR A 247 13.13 14.27 -24.36
CA TYR A 247 14.18 13.34 -23.97
C TYR A 247 13.74 11.88 -24.15
N ALA A 248 14.48 11.14 -24.97
CA ALA A 248 14.25 9.70 -25.18
C ALA A 248 14.23 8.90 -23.87
N LYS A 249 14.98 9.38 -22.87
CA LYS A 249 15.09 8.81 -21.55
C LYS A 249 13.74 8.84 -20.79
N GLU A 250 13.01 9.95 -20.86
CA GLU A 250 11.69 10.08 -20.23
C GLU A 250 10.64 9.29 -21.03
N ARG A 251 10.69 9.33 -22.36
CA ARG A 251 9.81 8.50 -23.20
C ARG A 251 9.97 7.01 -22.91
N ASN A 252 11.19 6.53 -22.71
CA ASN A 252 11.44 5.14 -22.34
C ASN A 252 10.93 4.76 -20.95
N LEU A 253 10.90 5.68 -19.99
CA LEU A 253 10.20 5.45 -18.72
C LEU A 253 8.70 5.24 -18.98
N GLY A 254 8.07 6.11 -19.79
CA GLY A 254 6.68 5.92 -20.20
C GLY A 254 6.43 4.57 -20.90
N VAL A 255 7.30 4.17 -21.83
CA VAL A 255 7.25 2.86 -22.50
C VAL A 255 7.42 1.69 -21.54
N SER A 256 8.20 1.86 -20.47
CA SER A 256 8.39 0.82 -19.44
C SER A 256 7.18 0.66 -18.52
N ILE A 257 6.30 1.67 -18.46
CA ILE A 257 5.10 1.69 -17.62
C ILE A 257 3.87 1.20 -18.40
N LEU A 258 3.68 1.67 -19.64
CA LEU A 258 2.53 1.34 -20.50
C LEU A 258 2.15 -0.15 -20.59
N PRO A 259 3.06 -1.12 -20.75
CA PRO A 259 2.67 -2.52 -20.99
C PRO A 259 1.82 -3.12 -19.87
N TRP A 260 2.02 -2.66 -18.64
CA TRP A 260 1.36 -3.19 -17.45
C TRP A 260 -0.11 -2.76 -17.34
N PHE A 261 -0.52 -1.71 -18.06
CA PHE A 261 -1.93 -1.34 -18.16
C PHE A 261 -2.74 -2.41 -18.87
N GLY A 262 -2.18 -3.12 -19.84
CA GLY A 262 -2.87 -4.20 -20.58
C GLY A 262 -4.19 -3.77 -21.24
N THR A 263 -4.32 -2.48 -21.60
CA THR A 263 -5.51 -1.92 -22.28
C THR A 263 -5.26 -1.77 -23.78
N ASP A 264 -6.34 -1.74 -24.55
CA ASP A 264 -6.26 -1.49 -26.00
C ASP A 264 -5.66 -0.09 -26.29
N GLU A 265 -5.94 0.94 -25.47
CA GLU A 265 -5.33 2.27 -25.60
C GLU A 265 -3.80 2.24 -25.38
N ALA A 266 -3.31 1.47 -24.40
CA ALA A 266 -1.87 1.31 -24.18
C ALA A 266 -1.19 0.59 -25.37
N ILE A 267 -1.85 -0.44 -25.92
CA ILE A 267 -1.36 -1.18 -27.09
C ILE A 267 -1.30 -0.25 -28.32
N GLU A 268 -2.33 0.56 -28.57
CA GLU A 268 -2.34 1.52 -29.68
C GLU A 268 -1.22 2.56 -29.55
N LYS A 269 -1.02 3.10 -28.35
CA LYS A 269 0.09 4.03 -28.07
C LYS A 269 1.46 3.40 -28.32
N LEU A 270 1.67 2.18 -27.84
CA LEU A 270 2.91 1.44 -28.06
C LEU A 270 3.12 1.14 -29.55
N GLU A 271 2.09 0.73 -30.30
CA GLU A 271 2.23 0.49 -31.75
C GLU A 271 2.63 1.77 -32.50
N GLY A 272 2.02 2.90 -32.15
CA GLY A 272 2.37 4.20 -32.71
C GLY A 272 3.83 4.60 -32.44
N LEU A 273 4.30 4.44 -31.20
CA LEU A 273 5.68 4.75 -30.80
C LEU A 273 6.71 3.80 -31.45
N LYS A 274 6.35 2.52 -31.61
CA LYS A 274 7.23 1.50 -32.23
C LYS A 274 7.66 1.94 -33.64
N VAL A 275 6.73 2.53 -34.40
CA VAL A 275 6.95 2.92 -35.80
C VAL A 275 7.48 4.35 -35.93
N ASN A 276 7.06 5.27 -35.06
CA ASN A 276 7.22 6.70 -35.31
C ASN A 276 8.22 7.42 -34.38
N ASP A 277 8.73 6.80 -33.31
CA ASP A 277 9.71 7.46 -32.44
C ASP A 277 11.04 7.70 -33.18
N SER A 278 11.59 8.90 -33.05
CA SER A 278 12.86 9.29 -33.68
C SER A 278 14.07 8.61 -33.03
N SER A 279 13.94 8.14 -31.79
CA SER A 279 14.99 7.43 -31.06
C SER A 279 14.86 5.93 -31.30
N ARG A 280 15.90 5.34 -31.90
CA ARG A 280 16.01 3.89 -32.06
C ARG A 280 15.89 3.14 -30.74
N TRP A 281 16.47 3.67 -29.66
CA TRP A 281 16.36 3.10 -28.33
C TRP A 281 14.90 3.01 -27.87
N VAL A 282 14.12 4.08 -28.06
CA VAL A 282 12.69 4.09 -27.70
C VAL A 282 11.91 3.12 -28.56
N SER A 283 12.11 3.13 -29.88
CA SER A 283 11.43 2.23 -30.81
C SER A 283 11.70 0.74 -30.49
N GLU A 284 12.96 0.36 -30.23
CA GLU A 284 13.33 -1.03 -29.89
C GLU A 284 12.78 -1.48 -28.53
N HIS A 285 12.78 -0.60 -27.53
CA HIS A 285 12.16 -0.91 -26.24
C HIS A 285 10.64 -1.03 -26.36
N THR A 286 10.03 -0.15 -27.15
CA THR A 286 8.59 -0.14 -27.42
C THR A 286 8.14 -1.44 -28.11
N ALA A 287 8.94 -2.01 -29.01
CA ALA A 287 8.62 -3.29 -29.63
C ALA A 287 8.44 -4.42 -28.60
N TRP A 288 9.33 -4.49 -27.61
CA TRP A 288 9.20 -5.44 -26.50
C TRP A 288 7.99 -5.12 -25.61
N ALA A 289 7.81 -3.84 -25.23
CA ALA A 289 6.68 -3.43 -24.40
C ALA A 289 5.34 -3.72 -25.09
N TYR A 290 5.25 -3.55 -26.41
CA TYR A 290 4.07 -3.90 -27.19
C TYR A 290 3.71 -5.38 -27.07
N GLU A 291 4.69 -6.29 -27.21
CA GLU A 291 4.46 -7.74 -27.03
C GLU A 291 3.97 -8.06 -25.62
N VAL A 292 4.56 -7.41 -24.60
CA VAL A 292 4.12 -7.55 -23.20
C VAL A 292 2.67 -7.10 -23.03
N ALA A 293 2.31 -5.93 -23.55
CA ALA A 293 0.96 -5.39 -23.48
C ALA A 293 -0.08 -6.30 -24.14
N GLN A 294 0.27 -6.87 -25.30
CA GLN A 294 -0.57 -7.83 -26.01
C GLN A 294 -0.79 -9.12 -25.22
N GLN A 295 0.27 -9.66 -24.60
CA GLN A 295 0.16 -10.84 -23.74
C GLN A 295 -0.72 -10.56 -22.53
N GLU A 296 -0.53 -9.43 -21.86
CA GLU A 296 -1.34 -9.00 -20.71
C GLU A 296 -2.83 -8.91 -21.08
N ARG A 297 -3.15 -8.20 -22.16
CA ARG A 297 -4.51 -8.06 -22.68
C ARG A 297 -5.12 -9.41 -23.06
N SER A 298 -4.34 -10.29 -23.68
CA SER A 298 -4.80 -11.63 -24.08
C SER A 298 -5.06 -12.54 -22.88
N CYS A 299 -4.20 -12.51 -21.85
CA CYS A 299 -4.39 -13.28 -20.63
C CYS A 299 -5.67 -12.86 -19.89
N ARG A 300 -5.92 -11.54 -19.79
CA ARG A 300 -7.14 -10.98 -19.19
C ARG A 300 -8.39 -11.45 -19.93
N GLU A 301 -8.38 -11.39 -21.26
CA GLU A 301 -9.52 -11.79 -22.07
C GLU A 301 -9.80 -13.29 -21.96
N VAL A 302 -8.76 -14.12 -22.05
CA VAL A 302 -8.88 -15.58 -21.90
C VAL A 302 -9.37 -15.96 -20.50
N TYR A 303 -8.88 -15.28 -19.47
CA TYR A 303 -9.35 -15.47 -18.09
C TYR A 303 -10.84 -15.12 -17.95
N ARG A 304 -11.26 -13.95 -18.43
CA ARG A 304 -12.66 -13.51 -18.41
C ARG A 304 -13.57 -14.51 -19.13
N GLN A 305 -13.20 -14.92 -20.33
CA GLN A 305 -13.95 -15.92 -21.11
C GLN A 305 -14.05 -17.26 -20.40
N ALA A 306 -13.01 -17.68 -19.68
CA ALA A 306 -13.05 -18.91 -18.91
C ALA A 306 -14.10 -18.84 -17.79
N LEU A 307 -14.11 -17.75 -17.02
CA LEU A 307 -15.08 -17.55 -15.93
C LEU A 307 -16.53 -17.57 -16.44
N GLN A 308 -16.78 -17.00 -17.61
CA GLN A 308 -18.11 -16.98 -18.24
C GLN A 308 -18.63 -18.37 -18.63
N THR A 309 -17.75 -19.36 -18.83
CA THR A 309 -18.17 -20.71 -19.24
C THR A 309 -18.87 -21.49 -18.12
N ARG A 310 -18.60 -21.15 -16.85
CA ARG A 310 -19.09 -21.85 -15.65
C ARG A 310 -18.81 -23.35 -15.59
N ASP A 311 -17.95 -23.87 -16.47
CA ASP A 311 -17.48 -25.26 -16.48
C ASP A 311 -16.14 -25.34 -15.73
N LEU A 312 -16.16 -25.97 -14.55
CA LEU A 312 -14.98 -26.09 -13.68
C LEU A 312 -13.80 -26.78 -14.37
N CYS A 313 -14.05 -27.78 -15.21
CA CYS A 313 -12.99 -28.49 -15.94
C CYS A 313 -12.35 -27.58 -16.99
N ARG A 314 -13.17 -26.82 -17.72
CA ARG A 314 -12.69 -25.86 -18.70
C ARG A 314 -11.92 -24.72 -18.04
N ILE A 315 -12.42 -24.17 -16.94
CA ILE A 315 -11.74 -23.10 -16.19
C ILE A 315 -10.37 -23.60 -15.71
N SER A 316 -10.32 -24.78 -15.08
CA SER A 316 -9.05 -25.36 -14.62
C SER A 316 -8.04 -25.55 -15.75
N ALA A 317 -8.49 -26.01 -16.92
CA ALA A 317 -7.62 -26.23 -18.07
C ALA A 317 -7.06 -24.90 -18.62
N VAL A 318 -7.91 -23.86 -18.72
CA VAL A 318 -7.48 -22.53 -19.16
C VAL A 318 -6.49 -21.92 -18.17
N PHE A 319 -6.72 -22.08 -16.86
CA PHE A 319 -5.83 -21.55 -15.83
C PHE A 319 -4.42 -22.13 -15.93
N GLU A 320 -4.29 -23.45 -16.11
CA GLU A 320 -2.97 -24.06 -16.33
C GLU A 320 -2.34 -23.64 -17.67
N GLN A 321 -3.14 -23.34 -18.69
CA GLN A 321 -2.65 -22.86 -19.99
C GLN A 321 -2.11 -21.42 -19.92
N ILE A 322 -2.80 -20.51 -19.23
CA ILE A 322 -2.38 -19.10 -19.14
C ILE A 322 -1.29 -18.87 -18.11
N LYS A 323 -1.17 -19.74 -17.10
CA LYS A 323 -0.18 -19.65 -16.01
C LYS A 323 1.24 -19.24 -16.43
N PRO A 324 1.88 -19.83 -17.46
CA PRO A 324 3.23 -19.43 -17.87
C PRO A 324 3.31 -18.02 -18.49
N ALA A 325 2.18 -17.45 -18.92
CA ALA A 325 2.09 -16.13 -19.52
C ALA A 325 1.64 -15.04 -18.52
N LEU A 326 1.31 -15.40 -17.28
CA LEU A 326 0.92 -14.43 -16.26
C LEU A 326 2.15 -13.64 -15.77
N SER A 327 2.06 -12.31 -15.82
CA SER A 327 3.00 -11.43 -15.14
C SER A 327 2.48 -11.04 -13.74
N PRO A 328 3.31 -10.45 -12.86
CA PRO A 328 2.90 -10.03 -11.52
C PRO A 328 1.66 -9.12 -11.47
N THR A 329 1.37 -8.36 -12.53
CA THR A 329 0.15 -7.54 -12.63
C THR A 329 -1.14 -8.35 -12.56
N ALA A 330 -1.06 -9.66 -12.84
CA ALA A 330 -2.18 -10.57 -12.71
C ALA A 330 -2.77 -10.60 -11.30
N GLN A 331 -1.99 -10.29 -10.25
CA GLN A 331 -2.48 -10.13 -8.87
C GLN A 331 -3.53 -9.02 -8.71
N TRP A 332 -3.54 -8.04 -9.62
CA TRP A 332 -4.48 -6.94 -9.62
C TRP A 332 -5.65 -7.21 -10.56
N TRP A 333 -5.38 -7.43 -11.84
CA TRP A 333 -6.47 -7.46 -12.83
C TRP A 333 -7.42 -8.65 -12.65
N HIS A 334 -6.97 -9.76 -12.03
CA HIS A 334 -7.86 -10.89 -11.79
C HIS A 334 -9.01 -10.54 -10.84
N ARG A 335 -8.74 -9.71 -9.83
CA ARG A 335 -9.73 -9.25 -8.85
C ARG A 335 -10.72 -8.30 -9.47
N GLU A 336 -10.25 -7.41 -10.35
CA GLU A 336 -11.11 -6.52 -11.12
C GLU A 336 -12.08 -7.33 -12.00
N ILE A 337 -11.57 -8.33 -12.72
CA ILE A 337 -12.42 -9.20 -13.55
C ILE A 337 -13.40 -10.01 -12.69
N GLU A 338 -12.97 -10.56 -11.56
CA GLU A 338 -13.85 -11.29 -10.65
C GLU A 338 -14.96 -10.39 -10.10
N LYS A 339 -14.64 -9.14 -9.74
CA LYS A 339 -15.60 -8.14 -9.30
C LYS A 339 -16.58 -7.77 -10.42
N GLU A 340 -16.12 -7.64 -11.66
CA GLU A 340 -16.98 -7.40 -12.84
C GLU A 340 -17.95 -8.57 -13.10
N GLU A 341 -17.46 -9.81 -13.00
CA GLU A 341 -18.23 -11.02 -13.34
C GLU A 341 -19.14 -11.49 -12.20
N PHE A 342 -18.77 -11.24 -10.94
CA PHE A 342 -19.45 -11.79 -9.76
C PHE A 342 -19.98 -10.73 -8.77
N GLY A 343 -19.62 -9.45 -8.92
CA GLY A 343 -19.97 -8.37 -7.98
C GLY A 343 -19.03 -8.25 -6.78
N GLU A 344 -19.30 -7.27 -5.89
CA GLU A 344 -18.46 -6.98 -4.70
C GLU A 344 -18.65 -7.98 -3.55
N ASP A 345 -19.87 -8.52 -3.40
CA ASP A 345 -20.21 -9.52 -2.39
C ASP A 345 -20.75 -10.77 -3.12
N PRO A 346 -19.87 -11.73 -3.50
CA PRO A 346 -20.26 -12.91 -4.23
C PRO A 346 -20.90 -13.95 -3.29
N GLN A 347 -22.00 -13.58 -2.62
CA GLN A 347 -22.78 -14.49 -1.76
C GLN A 347 -23.41 -15.65 -2.56
N ASP A 348 -23.52 -15.47 -3.89
CA ASP A 348 -24.12 -16.43 -4.83
C ASP A 348 -23.09 -17.20 -5.69
N LEU A 349 -21.78 -17.03 -5.45
CA LEU A 349 -20.77 -17.78 -6.20
C LEU A 349 -20.77 -19.26 -5.78
N ASP A 350 -20.76 -20.17 -6.74
CA ASP A 350 -20.61 -21.60 -6.45
C ASP A 350 -19.33 -21.84 -5.63
N SER A 351 -19.49 -22.38 -4.42
CA SER A 351 -18.40 -22.77 -3.52
C SER A 351 -17.25 -23.53 -4.19
N ARG A 352 -17.54 -24.36 -5.21
CA ARG A 352 -16.53 -25.11 -5.96
C ARG A 352 -15.74 -24.22 -6.90
N LEU A 353 -16.42 -23.26 -7.54
CA LEU A 353 -15.78 -22.27 -8.40
C LEU A 353 -14.89 -21.34 -7.57
N ALA A 354 -15.41 -20.85 -6.43
CA ALA A 354 -14.65 -20.03 -5.48
C ALA A 354 -13.36 -20.74 -5.04
N ALA A 355 -13.47 -21.98 -4.57
CA ALA A 355 -12.32 -22.76 -4.14
C ALA A 355 -11.30 -23.04 -5.26
N LEU A 356 -11.75 -23.18 -6.51
CA LEU A 356 -10.88 -23.36 -7.66
C LEU A 356 -10.07 -22.10 -7.97
N ILE A 357 -10.74 -20.94 -8.02
CA ILE A 357 -10.14 -19.62 -8.25
C ILE A 357 -9.12 -19.31 -7.13
N ASP A 358 -9.55 -19.39 -5.87
CA ASP A 358 -8.70 -19.12 -4.71
C ASP A 358 -7.45 -19.99 -4.71
N ARG A 359 -7.61 -21.29 -4.96
CA ARG A 359 -6.49 -22.23 -4.95
C ARG A 359 -5.49 -21.94 -6.07
N PHE A 360 -5.97 -21.57 -7.25
CA PHE A 360 -5.09 -21.22 -8.37
C PHE A 360 -4.26 -19.98 -8.03
N TRP A 361 -4.91 -18.88 -7.66
CA TRP A 361 -4.24 -17.62 -7.36
C TRP A 361 -3.36 -17.69 -6.12
N HIS A 362 -3.77 -18.43 -5.08
CA HIS A 362 -2.92 -18.66 -3.93
C HIS A 362 -1.62 -19.38 -4.31
N ARG A 363 -1.70 -20.44 -5.15
CA ARG A 363 -0.52 -21.19 -5.61
C ARG A 363 0.37 -20.38 -6.53
N TRP A 364 -0.22 -19.63 -7.46
CA TRP A 364 0.55 -18.80 -8.38
C TRP A 364 1.20 -17.62 -7.64
N GLY A 365 0.44 -16.89 -6.82
CA GLY A 365 0.92 -15.75 -6.04
C GLY A 365 2.00 -16.08 -5.00
N THR A 366 2.03 -17.32 -4.49
CA THR A 366 3.09 -17.78 -3.57
C THR A 366 4.33 -18.34 -4.27
N SER A 367 4.30 -18.50 -5.59
CA SER A 367 5.43 -19.00 -6.36
C SER A 367 6.59 -17.99 -6.41
N SER A 368 7.79 -18.45 -6.75
CA SER A 368 8.95 -17.56 -6.94
C SER A 368 8.77 -16.62 -8.14
N GLN A 369 7.88 -16.96 -9.08
CA GLN A 369 7.65 -16.22 -10.32
C GLN A 369 6.92 -14.88 -10.11
N THR A 370 6.48 -14.58 -8.89
CA THR A 370 5.71 -13.37 -8.56
C THR A 370 6.42 -12.42 -7.60
N LYS A 371 7.58 -12.81 -7.07
CA LYS A 371 8.24 -12.11 -5.94
C LYS A 371 9.59 -11.46 -6.30
N GLY A 372 10.18 -11.81 -7.44
CA GLY A 372 11.43 -11.21 -7.90
C GLY A 372 12.18 -12.11 -8.89
N ASN A 373 13.16 -11.53 -9.57
CA ASN A 373 13.83 -12.13 -10.73
C ASN A 373 12.86 -12.44 -11.87
N ILE A 374 11.92 -11.52 -12.08
CA ILE A 374 10.86 -11.65 -13.08
C ILE A 374 11.47 -11.69 -14.48
N GLU A 375 11.08 -12.69 -15.27
CA GLU A 375 11.49 -12.87 -16.66
C GLU A 375 10.27 -12.83 -17.58
N ILE A 376 10.27 -11.89 -18.54
CA ILE A 376 9.16 -11.66 -19.47
C ILE A 376 9.74 -11.51 -20.88
N PHE A 377 9.24 -12.33 -21.82
CA PHE A 377 9.74 -12.40 -23.20
C PHE A 377 11.28 -12.51 -23.28
N GLY A 378 11.87 -13.37 -22.43
CA GLY A 378 13.32 -13.61 -22.39
C GLY A 378 14.16 -12.48 -21.78
N ARG A 379 13.53 -11.44 -21.22
CA ARG A 379 14.22 -10.37 -20.48
C ARG A 379 14.01 -10.55 -18.98
N LYS A 380 15.11 -10.67 -18.23
CA LYS A 380 15.09 -10.58 -16.76
C LYS A 380 15.00 -9.12 -16.36
N LEU A 381 13.85 -8.67 -15.90
CA LEU A 381 13.55 -7.25 -15.73
C LEU A 381 14.55 -6.51 -14.82
N ARG A 382 15.06 -7.17 -13.77
CA ARG A 382 16.10 -6.62 -12.88
C ARG A 382 17.43 -6.27 -13.58
N GLU A 383 17.69 -6.87 -14.75
CA GLU A 383 18.91 -6.68 -15.55
C GLU A 383 18.72 -5.60 -16.63
N TYR A 384 17.54 -4.98 -16.70
CA TYR A 384 17.23 -3.92 -17.65
C TYR A 384 16.73 -2.68 -16.90
N CYS A 385 17.04 -1.50 -17.42
CA CYS A 385 16.45 -0.25 -16.95
C CYS A 385 16.06 0.56 -18.18
N ARG A 386 14.75 0.71 -18.37
CA ARG A 386 14.14 1.45 -19.46
C ARG A 386 14.60 0.93 -20.82
N GLY A 387 14.63 -0.39 -20.94
CA GLY A 387 15.02 -1.13 -22.15
C GLY A 387 16.52 -1.33 -22.36
N GLU A 388 17.38 -0.64 -21.61
CA GLU A 388 18.83 -0.80 -21.67
C GLU A 388 19.29 -1.90 -20.70
N LYS A 389 20.16 -2.80 -21.16
CA LYS A 389 20.71 -3.86 -20.30
C LYS A 389 21.76 -3.27 -19.36
N ILE A 390 21.57 -3.47 -18.06
CA ILE A 390 22.52 -3.06 -17.02
C ILE A 390 23.76 -3.98 -17.11
N SER A 391 24.90 -3.45 -17.54
CA SER A 391 26.15 -4.20 -17.65
C SER A 391 26.76 -4.50 -16.27
N ALA A 392 27.40 -5.67 -16.13
CA ALA A 392 28.10 -6.04 -14.91
C ALA A 392 29.17 -4.98 -14.57
N GLY A 393 29.03 -4.34 -13.40
CA GLY A 393 29.94 -3.30 -12.91
C GLY A 393 29.36 -1.87 -12.93
N TRP A 394 28.21 -1.64 -13.56
CA TRP A 394 27.52 -0.35 -13.54
C TRP A 394 26.27 -0.49 -12.66
N THR A 395 26.25 0.13 -11.48
CA THR A 395 24.98 0.26 -10.75
C THR A 395 24.04 1.15 -11.57
N PRO A 396 22.73 0.91 -11.61
CA PRO A 396 21.78 1.70 -12.42
C PRO A 396 21.78 3.22 -12.13
N ARG A 397 22.23 3.64 -10.94
CA ARG A 397 22.50 5.06 -10.61
C ARG A 397 23.72 5.67 -11.34
N ILE A 398 24.59 4.86 -11.94
CA ILE A 398 25.87 5.25 -12.57
C ILE A 398 25.77 5.28 -14.10
N ALA A 399 24.62 5.01 -14.72
CA ALA A 399 24.46 5.41 -16.11
C ALA A 399 24.42 6.96 -16.13
N PRO A 400 25.53 7.66 -16.49
CA PRO A 400 25.79 9.05 -16.10
C PRO A 400 24.82 10.05 -16.77
N TRP A 401 24.04 9.57 -17.74
CA TRP A 401 23.04 10.35 -18.47
C TRP A 401 21.67 10.43 -17.77
N TRP A 402 21.42 9.67 -16.70
CA TRP A 402 20.10 9.64 -16.05
C TRP A 402 19.81 10.84 -15.16
N LYS A 403 20.69 11.10 -14.19
CA LYS A 403 20.79 12.37 -13.47
C LYS A 403 22.20 12.89 -13.78
N PRO A 404 22.40 13.82 -14.73
CA PRO A 404 23.67 14.55 -14.73
C PRO A 404 23.78 15.12 -13.32
N SER A 405 24.85 14.80 -12.60
CA SER A 405 25.21 15.62 -11.45
C SER A 405 25.23 17.05 -11.99
N SER A 406 24.40 17.91 -11.40
CA SER A 406 24.47 19.34 -11.65
C SER A 406 25.80 19.83 -11.07
N ASP A 407 26.88 19.60 -11.81
CA ASP A 407 28.21 20.18 -11.63
C ASP A 407 28.52 21.05 -12.85
#